data_AF-A0A0B7BZI4-F1
#
_entry.id   AF-A0A0B7BZI4-F1
#
_cell.length_a   1.000
_cell.length_b   1.000
_cell.length_c   1.000
_cell.angle_alpha   90.00
_cell.angle_beta   90.00
_cell.angle_gamma   90.00
#
_symmetry.space_group_name_H-M   'P 1'
#
loop_
_entity.id
_entity.type
_entity.pdbx_description
1 polymer ?
#
loop_
_entity_poly.entity_id
_entity_poly.type
_entity_poly.pdbx_seq_one_letter_code
_entity_poly.pdbx_strand_id
1 'polypeptide(L)'
;EMLEELHKSRDRKKYEEMNVKNITDPIILWWTEFTGEPGKSRSCGDDRCFFTNNRNFIGHKNMKVFAFYGTDFSQKDLPLPRHPDHEWALFHEESPKNNFLLCHEDALSLFNYTSTFRRESDFPITTQHLLSLEWLQQNTYNK
;
A
#
# COMPACT_ATOMS: atom_id res chain seq x y z
N GLU A 1 16.06 6.63 -19.72
CA GLU A 1 17.08 5.55 -19.72
C GLU A 1 18.22 5.75 -18.72
N MET A 2 19.32 6.47 -19.02
CA MET A 2 20.49 6.49 -18.12
C MET A 2 20.20 7.00 -16.68
N LEU A 3 19.33 8.01 -16.52
CA LEU A 3 18.90 8.52 -15.21
C LEU A 3 17.97 7.56 -14.45
N GLU A 4 17.17 6.76 -15.16
CA GLU A 4 16.30 5.75 -14.57
C GLU A 4 17.11 4.52 -14.12
N GLU A 5 18.13 4.13 -14.88
CA GLU A 5 19.07 3.07 -14.49
C GLU A 5 19.91 3.48 -13.28
N LEU A 6 20.34 4.76 -13.21
CA LEU A 6 21.00 5.33 -12.04
C LEU A 6 20.09 5.35 -10.80
N HIS A 7 18.80 5.70 -10.95
CA HIS A 7 17.83 5.60 -9.85
C HIS A 7 17.66 4.15 -9.39
N LYS A 8 17.39 3.23 -10.33
CA LYS A 8 17.23 1.80 -10.02
C LYS A 8 18.47 1.19 -9.34
N SER A 9 19.68 1.56 -9.76
CA SER A 9 20.92 1.06 -9.13
C SER A 9 21.16 1.63 -7.73
N ARG A 10 20.84 2.91 -7.51
CA ARG A 10 20.90 3.56 -6.19
C ARG A 10 19.86 2.99 -5.24
N ASP A 11 18.64 2.78 -5.70
CA ASP A 11 17.56 2.19 -4.91
C ASP A 11 17.88 0.74 -4.57
N ARG A 12 18.47 -0.03 -5.49
CA ARG A 12 18.93 -1.41 -5.23
C ARG A 12 20.02 -1.47 -4.15
N LYS A 13 21.01 -0.57 -4.19
CA LYS A 13 22.02 -0.47 -3.12
C LYS A 13 21.39 -0.11 -1.78
N LYS A 14 20.47 0.86 -1.75
CA LYS A 14 19.75 1.25 -0.53
C LYS A 14 18.90 0.11 0.03
N TYR A 15 18.31 -0.70 -0.84
CA TYR A 15 17.57 -1.93 -0.51
C TYR A 15 18.46 -2.97 0.18
N GLU A 16 19.69 -3.15 -0.32
CA GLU A 16 20.68 -4.11 0.20
C GLU A 16 21.35 -3.62 1.50
N GLU A 17 21.54 -2.30 1.65
CA GLU A 17 22.14 -1.68 2.84
C GLU A 17 21.18 -1.62 4.04
N MET A 18 19.87 -1.71 3.80
CA MET A 18 18.89 -1.74 4.88
C MET A 18 19.01 -3.03 5.71
N ASN A 19 19.53 -2.92 6.93
CA ASN A 19 19.57 -4.03 7.85
C ASN A 19 18.16 -4.38 8.36
N VAL A 20 17.54 -5.36 7.71
CA VAL A 20 16.21 -5.91 8.01
C VAL A 20 16.02 -6.19 9.51
N LYS A 21 17.09 -6.60 10.22
CA LYS A 21 17.01 -6.98 11.64
C LYS A 21 16.91 -5.82 12.63
N ASN A 22 17.22 -4.59 12.22
CA ASN A 22 17.30 -3.44 13.12
C ASN A 22 16.00 -2.62 13.20
N ILE A 23 14.94 -3.00 12.47
CA ILE A 23 13.68 -2.28 12.49
C ILE A 23 12.85 -2.69 13.71
N THR A 24 12.70 -1.78 14.66
CA THR A 24 11.94 -2.02 15.89
C THR A 24 10.46 -1.65 15.78
N ASP A 25 10.11 -0.77 14.85
CA ASP A 25 8.74 -0.31 14.62
C ASP A 25 7.89 -1.43 13.98
N PRO A 26 6.55 -1.44 14.15
CA PRO A 26 5.65 -2.24 13.34
C PRO A 26 5.86 -2.00 11.85
N ILE A 27 5.90 -3.07 11.06
CA ILE A 27 6.18 -3.00 9.62
C ILE A 27 4.88 -3.15 8.83
N ILE A 28 4.68 -2.19 7.92
CA ILE A 28 3.65 -2.22 6.89
C ILE A 28 4.37 -2.40 5.56
N LEU A 29 4.10 -3.53 4.90
CA LEU A 29 4.77 -3.94 3.68
C LEU A 29 3.80 -3.78 2.51
N TRP A 30 4.12 -2.88 1.58
CA TRP A 30 3.45 -2.78 0.29
C TRP A 30 3.85 -3.99 -0.56
N TRP A 31 3.00 -5.02 -0.52
CA TRP A 31 3.26 -6.31 -1.17
C TRP A 31 3.34 -6.14 -2.69
N THR A 32 2.39 -5.40 -3.24
CA THR A 32 2.43 -4.87 -4.61
C THR A 32 3.25 -3.59 -4.63
N GLU A 33 4.12 -3.43 -5.61
CA GLU A 33 4.98 -2.25 -5.74
C GLU A 33 4.16 -1.01 -6.10
N PHE A 34 3.68 -0.27 -5.09
CA PHE A 34 2.92 0.96 -5.29
C PHE A 34 3.77 2.22 -5.13
N THR A 35 4.54 2.30 -4.04
CA THR A 35 5.24 3.54 -3.67
C THR A 35 6.67 3.64 -4.20
N GLY A 36 7.28 2.51 -4.59
CA GLY A 36 8.71 2.42 -4.90
C GLY A 36 9.62 2.79 -3.72
N GLU A 37 9.08 3.02 -2.51
CA GLU A 37 9.87 3.46 -1.35
C GLU A 37 10.49 2.26 -0.62
N PRO A 38 11.84 2.08 -0.65
CA PRO A 38 12.50 0.90 -0.10
C PRO A 38 12.30 0.73 1.41
N GLY A 39 12.04 1.83 2.14
CA GLY A 39 11.97 1.84 3.58
C GLY A 39 11.87 3.25 4.13
N LYS A 40 10.77 3.57 4.83
CA LYS A 40 10.55 4.88 5.47
C LYS A 40 9.67 4.75 6.70
N SER A 41 10.16 5.20 7.85
CA SER A 41 9.30 5.36 9.02
C SER A 41 8.39 6.58 8.86
N ARG A 42 7.12 6.43 9.21
CA ARG A 42 6.16 7.52 9.29
C ARG A 42 5.52 7.51 10.68
N SER A 43 5.24 8.70 11.20
CA SER A 43 4.58 8.89 12.49
C SER A 43 3.18 9.43 12.30
N CYS A 44 2.24 8.97 13.12
CA CYS A 44 0.87 9.46 13.22
C CYS A 44 0.56 9.69 14.70
N GLY A 45 0.63 10.95 15.15
CA GLY A 45 0.60 11.23 16.59
C GLY A 45 1.79 10.57 17.30
N ASP A 46 1.49 9.79 18.34
CA ASP A 46 2.48 9.05 19.12
C ASP A 46 2.88 7.71 18.49
N ASP A 47 2.15 7.25 17.47
CA ASP A 47 2.41 6.00 16.78
C ASP A 47 3.45 6.16 15.67
N ARG A 48 4.29 5.14 15.48
CA ARG A 48 5.29 5.09 14.41
C ARG A 48 5.34 3.73 13.75
N CYS A 49 5.26 3.70 12.43
CA CYS A 49 5.36 2.48 11.63
C CYS A 49 6.45 2.62 10.57
N PHE A 50 7.09 1.50 10.24
CA PHE A 50 8.04 1.40 9.13
C PHE A 50 7.34 0.88 7.88
N PHE A 51 7.39 1.66 6.80
CA PHE A 51 6.80 1.31 5.51
C PHE A 51 7.88 0.86 4.53
N THR A 52 7.65 -0.24 3.82
CA THR A 52 8.59 -0.77 2.83
C THR A 52 7.85 -1.54 1.74
N ASN A 53 8.41 -1.65 0.55
CA ASN A 53 8.03 -2.61 -0.49
C ASN A 53 9.04 -3.79 -0.58
N ASN A 54 9.94 -3.93 0.40
CA ASN A 54 10.93 -4.98 0.44
C ASN A 54 10.36 -6.28 1.04
N ARG A 55 10.09 -7.26 0.17
CA ARG A 55 9.57 -8.58 0.55
C ARG A 55 10.51 -9.41 1.45
N ASN A 56 11.77 -9.02 1.61
CA ASN A 56 12.68 -9.68 2.57
C ASN A 56 12.23 -9.50 4.04
N PHE A 57 11.30 -8.58 4.32
CA PHE A 57 10.74 -8.37 5.66
C PHE A 57 9.61 -9.35 6.04
N ILE A 58 9.16 -10.25 5.15
CA ILE A 58 8.07 -11.21 5.46
C ILE A 58 8.33 -11.99 6.76
N GLY A 59 9.57 -12.43 6.97
CA GLY A 59 9.98 -13.19 8.16
C GLY A 59 10.38 -12.33 9.36
N HIS A 60 10.25 -11.00 9.28
CA HIS A 60 10.65 -10.12 10.36
C HIS A 60 9.64 -10.18 11.51
N LYS A 61 10.12 -10.25 12.76
CA LYS A 61 9.26 -10.37 13.96
C LYS A 61 8.23 -9.24 14.14
N ASN A 62 8.51 -8.07 13.57
CA ASN A 62 7.63 -6.90 13.61
C ASN A 62 6.79 -6.73 12.33
N MET A 63 6.77 -7.72 11.43
CA MET A 63 5.87 -7.73 10.28
C MET A 63 4.42 -7.78 10.77
N LYS A 64 3.59 -6.81 10.36
CA LYS A 64 2.19 -6.71 10.82
C LYS A 64 1.19 -6.65 9.68
N VAL A 65 1.43 -5.82 8.67
CA VAL A 65 0.42 -5.56 7.62
C VAL A 65 0.99 -5.77 6.23
N PHE A 66 0.32 -6.58 5.40
CA PHE A 66 0.55 -6.62 3.95
C PHE A 66 -0.46 -5.71 3.26
N ALA A 67 0.03 -4.62 2.69
CA ALA A 67 -0.77 -3.67 1.92
C ALA A 67 -0.72 -4.02 0.43
N PHE A 68 -1.87 -4.05 -0.23
CA PHE A 68 -2.02 -4.38 -1.63
C PHE A 68 -2.64 -3.20 -2.37
N TYR A 69 -2.05 -2.84 -3.49
CA TYR A 69 -2.62 -1.97 -4.49
C TYR A 69 -3.47 -2.81 -5.43
N GLY A 70 -4.76 -2.50 -5.49
CA GLY A 70 -5.75 -3.38 -6.12
C GLY A 70 -5.52 -3.60 -7.61
N THR A 71 -4.92 -2.66 -8.33
CA THR A 71 -4.56 -2.80 -9.75
C THR A 71 -3.54 -3.92 -9.97
N ASP A 72 -2.53 -4.03 -9.10
CA ASP A 72 -1.47 -5.04 -9.21
C ASP A 72 -1.77 -6.31 -8.40
N PHE A 73 -2.93 -6.37 -7.75
CA PHE A 73 -3.32 -7.51 -6.93
C PHE A 73 -3.50 -8.77 -7.79
N SER A 74 -2.83 -9.86 -7.38
CA SER A 74 -2.89 -11.14 -8.07
C SER A 74 -3.01 -12.29 -7.08
N GLN A 75 -4.03 -13.13 -7.25
CA GLN A 75 -4.21 -14.36 -6.46
C GLN A 75 -3.05 -15.36 -6.61
N LYS A 76 -2.20 -15.21 -7.64
CA LYS A 76 -1.02 -16.05 -7.86
C LYS A 76 0.20 -15.59 -7.07
N ASP A 77 0.16 -14.37 -6.52
CA ASP A 77 1.27 -13.74 -5.80
C ASP A 77 0.77 -13.20 -4.46
N LEU A 78 0.62 -14.12 -3.50
CA LEU A 78 0.15 -13.82 -2.16
C LEU A 78 1.23 -14.19 -1.12
N PRO A 79 1.36 -13.44 -0.01
CA PRO A 79 2.29 -13.74 1.07
C PRO A 79 1.78 -14.93 1.91
N LEU A 80 1.88 -16.14 1.32
CA LEU A 80 1.43 -17.38 1.93
C LEU A 80 2.61 -18.19 2.51
N PRO A 81 2.38 -18.94 3.62
CA PRO A 81 1.14 -19.02 4.39
C PRO A 81 0.89 -17.74 5.21
N ARG A 82 -0.39 -17.34 5.29
CA ARG A 82 -0.78 -16.17 6.07
C ARG A 82 -0.74 -16.50 7.55
N HIS A 83 0.11 -15.80 8.31
CA HIS A 83 0.15 -15.90 9.77
C HIS A 83 -1.10 -15.24 10.38
N PRO A 84 -1.67 -15.75 11.50
CA PRO A 84 -2.83 -15.15 12.16
C PRO A 84 -2.62 -13.69 12.59
N ASP A 85 -1.38 -13.33 12.95
CA ASP A 85 -1.01 -11.97 13.35
C ASP A 85 -0.80 -11.01 12.16
N HIS A 86 -0.93 -11.50 10.92
CA HIS A 86 -0.79 -10.67 9.72
C HIS A 86 -2.16 -10.16 9.26
N GLU A 87 -2.29 -8.85 9.23
CA GLU A 87 -3.43 -8.16 8.63
C GLU A 87 -3.17 -7.86 7.16
N TRP A 88 -4.21 -7.90 6.34
CA TRP A 88 -4.13 -7.54 4.93
C TRP A 88 -4.93 -6.26 4.70
N ALA A 89 -4.35 -5.30 4.00
CA ALA A 89 -4.97 -4.03 3.67
C ALA A 89 -5.07 -3.86 2.15
N LEU A 90 -6.19 -3.36 1.66
CA LEU A 90 -6.41 -3.07 0.25
C LEU A 90 -6.52 -1.56 0.02
N PHE A 91 -5.73 -1.02 -0.89
CA PHE A 91 -5.89 0.31 -1.45
C PHE A 91 -6.23 0.17 -2.94
N HIS A 92 -7.37 0.71 -3.39
CA HIS A 92 -7.79 0.63 -4.78
C HIS A 92 -8.55 1.88 -5.22
N GLU A 93 -7.86 2.76 -5.93
CA GLU A 93 -8.37 4.06 -6.42
C GLU A 93 -8.96 4.00 -7.83
N GLU A 94 -9.10 2.81 -8.40
CA GLU A 94 -9.66 2.62 -9.73
C GLU A 94 -11.03 1.91 -9.65
N SER A 95 -11.73 1.86 -10.79
CA SER A 95 -12.93 1.04 -10.87
C SER A 95 -12.60 -0.43 -10.57
N PRO A 96 -13.50 -1.18 -9.90
CA PRO A 96 -13.37 -2.63 -9.76
C PRO A 96 -13.23 -3.36 -11.11
N LYS A 97 -13.61 -2.73 -12.23
CA LYS A 97 -13.36 -3.26 -13.58
C LYS A 97 -11.87 -3.41 -13.92
N ASN A 98 -10.99 -2.62 -13.32
CA ASN A 98 -9.55 -2.73 -13.58
C ASN A 98 -8.97 -4.04 -13.03
N ASN A 99 -9.50 -4.52 -11.91
CA ASN A 99 -9.24 -5.85 -11.39
C ASN A 99 -10.55 -6.53 -10.98
N PHE A 100 -11.14 -7.28 -11.92
CA PHE A 100 -12.48 -7.87 -11.78
C PHE A 100 -12.62 -8.76 -10.53
N LEU A 101 -11.53 -9.32 -10.02
CA LEU A 101 -11.54 -10.11 -8.78
C LEU A 101 -12.08 -9.29 -7.60
N LEU A 102 -11.79 -7.99 -7.56
CA LEU A 102 -12.26 -7.06 -6.52
C LEU A 102 -13.75 -6.68 -6.65
N CYS A 103 -14.47 -7.23 -7.63
CA CYS A 103 -15.94 -7.17 -7.69
C CYS A 103 -16.61 -8.26 -6.84
N HIS A 104 -15.85 -9.26 -6.38
CA HIS A 104 -16.38 -10.42 -5.66
C HIS A 104 -16.17 -10.29 -4.16
N GLU A 105 -17.22 -10.59 -3.39
CA GLU A 105 -17.19 -10.56 -1.92
C GLU A 105 -16.11 -11.50 -1.35
N ASP A 106 -15.97 -12.70 -1.92
CA ASP A 106 -14.94 -13.67 -1.51
C ASP A 106 -13.53 -13.07 -1.54
N ALA A 107 -13.21 -12.28 -2.57
CA ALA A 107 -11.91 -11.63 -2.69
C ALA A 107 -11.78 -10.45 -1.71
N LEU A 108 -12.81 -9.62 -1.58
CA LEU A 108 -12.81 -8.48 -0.66
C LEU A 108 -12.72 -8.92 0.80
N SER A 109 -13.30 -10.08 1.14
CA SER A 109 -13.28 -10.65 2.50
C SER A 109 -11.88 -11.07 2.98
N LEU A 110 -10.90 -11.14 2.08
CA LEU A 110 -9.50 -11.41 2.43
C LEU A 110 -8.84 -10.24 3.18
N PHE A 111 -9.35 -9.02 3.01
CA PHE A 111 -8.73 -7.80 3.54
C PHE A 111 -9.41 -7.36 4.83
N ASN A 112 -8.61 -7.09 5.86
CA ASN A 112 -9.07 -6.56 7.15
C ASN A 112 -9.37 -5.07 7.06
N TYR A 113 -8.61 -4.34 6.24
CA TYR A 113 -8.81 -2.91 6.02
C TYR A 113 -8.91 -2.64 4.52
N THR A 114 -9.81 -1.76 4.16
CA THR A 114 -10.06 -1.37 2.78
C THR A 114 -10.05 0.13 2.63
N SER A 115 -9.51 0.59 1.50
CA SER A 115 -9.53 1.97 1.07
C SER A 115 -9.87 1.99 -0.41
N THR A 116 -11.16 2.15 -0.70
CA THR A 116 -11.74 2.09 -2.04
C THR A 116 -12.81 3.17 -2.22
N PHE A 117 -13.41 3.28 -3.41
CA PHE A 117 -14.59 4.14 -3.64
C PHE A 117 -15.86 3.70 -2.90
N ARG A 118 -15.86 2.51 -2.28
CA ARG A 118 -16.98 2.06 -1.46
C ARG A 118 -17.06 2.89 -0.17
N ARG A 119 -18.24 3.42 0.15
CA ARG A 119 -18.48 4.22 1.37
C ARG A 119 -18.26 3.45 2.66
N GLU A 120 -18.49 2.14 2.62
CA GLU A 120 -18.30 1.25 3.76
C GLU A 120 -16.85 0.75 3.88
N SER A 121 -15.92 1.26 3.08
CA SER A 121 -14.48 1.02 3.32
C SER A 121 -14.07 1.65 4.64
N ASP A 122 -13.07 1.08 5.31
CA ASP A 122 -12.51 1.64 6.55
C ASP A 122 -11.94 3.05 6.33
N PHE A 123 -11.31 3.25 5.15
CA PHE A 123 -10.76 4.53 4.72
C PHE A 123 -11.28 4.89 3.33
N PRO A 124 -12.53 5.37 3.19
CA PRO A 124 -13.14 5.59 1.89
C PRO A 124 -12.46 6.74 1.15
N ILE A 125 -12.16 6.54 -0.13
CA ILE A 125 -11.47 7.53 -0.99
C ILE A 125 -12.40 8.22 -1.98
N THR A 126 -13.69 8.24 -1.69
CA THR A 126 -14.72 8.91 -2.51
C THR A 126 -14.43 10.40 -2.77
N THR A 127 -13.56 11.01 -1.97
CA THR A 127 -13.19 12.43 -2.06
C THR A 127 -11.68 12.65 -2.30
N GLN A 128 -10.90 11.61 -2.64
CA GLN A 128 -9.43 11.72 -2.76
C GLN A 128 -8.99 12.76 -3.80
N HIS A 129 -9.83 13.05 -4.80
CA HIS A 129 -9.57 14.07 -5.82
C HIS A 129 -10.37 15.37 -5.60
N LEU A 130 -11.10 15.50 -4.49
CA LEU A 130 -11.82 16.70 -4.13
C LEU A 130 -10.99 17.53 -3.15
N LEU A 131 -10.52 18.69 -3.61
CA LEU A 131 -9.66 19.57 -2.81
C LEU A 131 -10.43 20.19 -1.63
N SER A 132 -11.66 20.63 -1.87
CA SER A 132 -12.57 21.14 -0.84
C SER A 132 -14.01 21.21 -1.37
N LEU A 133 -14.98 21.49 -0.49
CA LEU A 133 -16.35 21.74 -0.90
C LEU A 133 -16.45 23.00 -1.77
N GLU A 134 -15.70 24.05 -1.41
CA GLU A 134 -15.63 25.29 -2.19
C GLU A 134 -15.08 25.00 -3.58
N TRP A 135 -14.07 24.12 -3.71
CA TRP A 135 -13.55 23.67 -5.01
C TRP A 135 -14.60 22.95 -5.86
N LEU A 136 -15.42 22.10 -5.26
CA LEU A 136 -16.50 21.40 -5.96
C LEU A 136 -17.61 22.35 -6.43
N GLN A 137 -17.83 23.45 -5.68
CA GLN A 137 -18.91 24.42 -5.93
C GLN A 137 -18.49 25.60 -6.83
N GLN A 138 -17.24 25.64 -7.30
CA GLN A 138 -16.77 26.73 -8.17
C GLN A 138 -17.49 26.68 -9.51
N ASN A 139 -17.97 27.82 -9.98
CA ASN A 139 -18.50 27.96 -11.34
C ASN A 139 -17.40 28.24 -12.39
N THR A 140 -16.12 28.18 -11.97
CA THR A 140 -14.94 28.47 -12.79
C THR A 140 -14.09 27.22 -12.93
N TYR A 141 -13.79 26.84 -14.16
CA TYR A 141 -12.93 25.71 -14.47
C TYR A 141 -11.46 26.12 -14.35
N ASN A 142 -10.74 25.57 -13.35
CA ASN A 142 -9.29 25.72 -13.21
C ASN A 142 -8.61 24.53 -13.91
N LYS A 143 -7.76 24.82 -14.90
CA LYS A 143 -6.92 23.82 -15.59
C LYS A 143 -5.69 23.47 -14.79
#